data_AF-A0A6M3HUG3-F1
#
_entry.id   AF-A0A6M3HUG3-F1
#
_cell.length_a   1.000
_cell.length_b   1.000
_cell.length_c   1.000
_cell.angle_alpha   90.00
_cell.angle_beta   90.00
_cell.angle_gamma   90.00
#
_symmetry.space_group_name_H-M   'P 1'
#
loop_
_entity.id
_entity.type
_entity.pdbx_description
1 polymer ?
#
loop_
_entity_poly.entity_id
_entity_poly.type
_entity_poly.pdbx_seq_one_letter_code
_entity_poly.pdbx_strand_id
1 'polypeptide(L)'
;MIDSDELLAIGAALVQTVRKYIKYSENIELLYSNYKASKFYKKRREEVIQIDNIPGLTYTPQGYGKVGLELGVGWCDELSLACLYIAQGSKKIRIGTFYLSLISTFKHTFVLAHTSLKLFNSTSPDWVYYKDNVHGLSIDPELSNAVIIDPWTYKATKLSNYLEHLEHAELFQVRDFFEGTIRYGGVRITISPESEVTNISEDYVNTFEFFYKEQQQKLLERSDSFARGRKFSSVENSLILDVNKENENEIVTIQRMYRGYATRKHLQQQLISLIDFFTRLKSKSSYWYSWCLHSDRKGKAINSVILYLERCIDDYRYPGEDKLVKIFIRVMTILPIVRSSNIAPTNLSKENITMTSTAKGLFSLGVVPETKYDFEKYTSDVDLKLDWVRDIRRHRAMDRVRYTALLDKLEGWNAQFRLEKLYTNKDGYYNLVSKAIDS
;
A
#
# COMPACT_ATOMS: atom_id res chain seq x y z
N MET A 1 41.24 -32.58 -5.43
CA MET A 1 40.90 -31.60 -6.48
C MET A 1 39.39 -31.58 -6.57
N ILE A 2 38.74 -30.43 -6.53
CA ILE A 2 37.28 -30.34 -6.61
C ILE A 2 36.82 -30.88 -7.97
N ASP A 3 35.80 -31.74 -7.97
CA ASP A 3 35.28 -32.34 -9.20
C ASP A 3 34.22 -31.44 -9.86
N SER A 4 33.85 -31.80 -11.10
CA SER A 4 32.89 -31.04 -11.90
C SER A 4 31.45 -31.04 -11.35
N ASP A 5 31.05 -32.09 -10.62
CA ASP A 5 29.70 -32.19 -10.07
C ASP A 5 29.55 -31.29 -8.86
N GLU A 6 30.58 -31.23 -8.03
CA GLU A 6 30.67 -30.32 -6.90
C GLU A 6 30.69 -28.84 -7.37
N LEU A 7 31.51 -28.52 -8.37
CA LEU A 7 31.49 -27.18 -8.99
C LEU A 7 30.11 -26.85 -9.60
N LEU A 8 29.40 -27.84 -10.15
CA LEU A 8 28.07 -27.65 -10.70
C LEU A 8 27.03 -27.37 -9.61
N ALA A 9 27.11 -28.07 -8.47
CA ALA A 9 26.24 -27.81 -7.32
C ALA A 9 26.44 -26.39 -6.76
N ILE A 10 27.70 -25.95 -6.62
CA ILE A 10 28.05 -24.57 -6.23
C ILE A 10 27.50 -23.57 -7.27
N GLY A 11 27.73 -23.82 -8.56
CA GLY A 11 27.29 -22.95 -9.64
C GLY A 11 25.77 -22.79 -9.69
N ALA A 12 25.03 -23.89 -9.61
CA ALA A 12 23.57 -23.88 -9.60
C ALA A 12 23.01 -23.15 -8.37
N ALA A 13 23.64 -23.32 -7.20
CA ALA A 13 23.26 -22.59 -5.99
C ALA A 13 23.53 -21.08 -6.09
N LEU A 14 24.67 -20.68 -6.67
CA LEU A 14 24.97 -19.27 -6.92
C LEU A 14 23.95 -18.63 -7.86
N VAL A 15 23.60 -19.32 -8.96
CA VAL A 15 22.53 -18.88 -9.88
C VAL A 15 21.22 -18.68 -9.14
N GLN A 16 20.76 -19.66 -8.35
CA GLN A 16 19.51 -19.55 -7.59
C GLN A 16 19.54 -18.43 -6.57
N THR A 17 20.70 -18.23 -5.91
CA THR A 17 20.89 -17.15 -4.93
C THR A 17 20.76 -15.79 -5.59
N VAL A 18 21.51 -15.51 -6.66
CA VAL A 18 21.40 -14.25 -7.41
C VAL A 18 19.97 -14.03 -7.87
N ARG A 19 19.31 -15.07 -8.38
CA ARG A 19 17.94 -14.98 -8.93
C ARG A 19 16.84 -14.81 -7.88
N LYS A 20 17.13 -15.07 -6.61
CA LYS A 20 16.23 -14.71 -5.51
C LYS A 20 16.18 -13.19 -5.31
N TYR A 21 17.32 -12.51 -5.46
CA TYR A 21 17.44 -11.06 -5.22
C TYR A 21 17.26 -10.22 -6.49
N ILE A 22 17.81 -10.69 -7.62
CA ILE A 22 17.64 -10.08 -8.93
C ILE A 22 16.79 -11.02 -9.77
N LYS A 23 15.47 -10.89 -9.66
CA LYS A 23 14.51 -11.87 -10.20
C LYS A 23 14.49 -11.92 -11.73
N TYR A 24 14.73 -10.79 -12.39
CA TYR A 24 14.66 -10.62 -13.84
C TYR A 24 15.98 -10.09 -14.38
N SER A 25 16.35 -10.52 -15.59
CA SER A 25 17.47 -9.94 -16.35
C SER A 25 16.96 -8.77 -17.17
N GLU A 26 17.55 -7.58 -17.01
CA GLU A 26 17.01 -6.36 -17.65
C GLU A 26 17.37 -6.21 -19.14
N ASN A 27 18.26 -7.08 -19.65
CA ASN A 27 18.72 -7.13 -21.03
C ASN A 27 18.29 -8.40 -21.79
N ILE A 28 17.27 -9.13 -21.31
CA ILE A 28 16.56 -10.15 -22.12
C ILE A 28 15.32 -9.49 -22.73
N GLU A 29 15.39 -9.13 -24.02
CA GLU A 29 14.31 -8.38 -24.67
C GLU A 29 12.98 -9.13 -24.70
N LEU A 30 13.03 -10.44 -24.97
CA LEU A 30 11.85 -11.30 -25.08
C LEU A 30 10.99 -11.24 -23.81
N LEU A 31 11.65 -11.23 -22.64
CA LEU A 31 11.01 -11.26 -21.33
C LEU A 31 10.05 -10.06 -21.12
N TYR A 32 10.41 -8.89 -21.64
CA TYR A 32 9.64 -7.65 -21.46
C TYR A 32 8.87 -7.20 -22.70
N SER A 33 8.89 -7.97 -23.79
CA SER A 33 8.28 -7.61 -25.08
C SER A 33 6.87 -7.01 -24.96
N ASN A 34 6.00 -7.63 -24.16
CA ASN A 34 4.62 -7.19 -23.93
C ASN A 34 4.45 -6.21 -22.75
N TYR A 35 5.52 -5.90 -22.02
CA TYR A 35 5.50 -5.14 -20.77
C TYR A 35 6.36 -3.87 -20.80
N LYS A 36 6.95 -3.50 -21.94
CA LYS A 36 7.79 -2.30 -22.08
C LYS A 36 7.09 -0.99 -21.68
N ALA A 37 5.75 -0.93 -21.79
CA ALA A 37 4.98 0.23 -21.39
C ALA A 37 4.59 0.26 -19.89
N SER A 38 4.75 -0.85 -19.18
CA SER A 38 4.35 -0.99 -17.77
C SER A 38 5.20 -0.10 -16.85
N LYS A 39 4.60 0.39 -15.75
CA LYS A 39 5.33 1.12 -14.70
C LYS A 39 6.43 0.25 -14.10
N PHE A 40 6.11 -1.03 -13.84
CA PHE A 40 7.06 -2.05 -13.38
C PHE A 40 8.35 -2.06 -14.20
N TYR A 41 8.24 -2.22 -15.53
CA TYR A 41 9.40 -2.24 -16.41
C TYR A 41 10.16 -0.90 -16.41
N LYS A 42 9.43 0.23 -16.53
CA LYS A 42 10.05 1.56 -16.54
C LYS A 42 10.89 1.82 -15.29
N LYS A 43 10.34 1.49 -14.12
CA LYS A 43 11.04 1.60 -12.84
C LYS A 43 12.33 0.78 -12.82
N ARG A 44 12.26 -0.50 -13.22
CA ARG A 44 13.45 -1.38 -13.25
C ARG A 44 14.50 -0.90 -14.25
N ARG A 45 14.07 -0.37 -15.40
CA ARG A 45 14.97 0.23 -16.39
C ARG A 45 15.65 1.51 -15.87
N GLU A 46 14.93 2.34 -15.14
CA GLU A 46 15.50 3.51 -14.47
C GLU A 46 16.52 3.09 -13.40
N GLU A 47 16.17 2.11 -12.56
CA GLU A 47 17.05 1.59 -11.49
C GLU A 47 18.35 0.98 -12.06
N VAL A 48 18.28 0.21 -13.15
CA VAL A 48 19.50 -0.38 -13.73
C VAL A 48 20.38 0.66 -14.39
N ILE A 49 19.80 1.65 -15.09
CA ILE A 49 20.55 2.79 -15.66
C ILE A 49 21.18 3.64 -14.54
N GLN A 50 20.58 3.71 -13.37
CA GLN A 50 21.16 4.44 -12.23
C GLN A 50 22.47 3.82 -11.76
N ILE A 51 22.65 2.49 -11.86
CA ILE A 51 23.90 1.80 -11.49
C ILE A 51 25.08 2.39 -12.27
N ASP A 52 24.94 2.51 -13.59
CA ASP A 52 25.97 3.07 -14.48
C ASP A 52 26.32 4.53 -14.16
N ASN A 53 25.40 5.25 -13.51
CA ASN A 53 25.55 6.66 -13.19
C ASN A 53 26.04 6.92 -11.76
N ILE A 54 26.32 5.89 -10.96
CA ILE A 54 26.87 6.06 -9.60
C ILE A 54 28.32 6.55 -9.69
N PRO A 55 28.64 7.77 -9.20
CA PRO A 55 29.99 8.30 -9.30
C PRO A 55 31.02 7.45 -8.56
N GLY A 56 32.11 7.09 -9.23
CA GLY A 56 33.21 6.32 -8.65
C GLY A 56 32.92 4.83 -8.47
N LEU A 57 31.82 4.31 -9.02
CA LEU A 57 31.53 2.88 -8.98
C LEU A 57 32.54 2.11 -9.85
N THR A 58 33.19 1.11 -9.27
CA THR A 58 34.21 0.30 -9.94
C THR A 58 33.63 -1.02 -10.44
N TYR A 59 34.05 -1.46 -11.63
CA TYR A 59 33.63 -2.74 -12.22
C TYR A 59 34.23 -3.94 -11.47
N THR A 60 33.66 -4.23 -10.30
CA THR A 60 34.11 -5.24 -9.35
C THR A 60 32.91 -5.93 -8.70
N PRO A 61 33.10 -7.10 -8.07
CA PRO A 61 32.04 -7.74 -7.30
C PRO A 61 31.46 -6.81 -6.21
N GLN A 62 32.32 -6.05 -5.52
CA GLN A 62 31.93 -5.09 -4.46
C GLN A 62 31.21 -3.85 -5.00
N GLY A 63 31.50 -3.43 -6.23
CA GLY A 63 30.84 -2.31 -6.89
C GLY A 63 29.52 -2.75 -7.51
N TYR A 64 29.55 -3.07 -8.80
CA TYR A 64 28.37 -3.42 -9.59
C TYR A 64 27.62 -4.65 -9.06
N GLY A 65 28.34 -5.69 -8.62
CA GLY A 65 27.70 -6.93 -8.13
C GLY A 65 26.86 -6.71 -6.87
N LYS A 66 27.42 -6.03 -5.86
CA LYS A 66 26.71 -5.69 -4.62
C LYS A 66 25.56 -4.72 -4.87
N VAL A 67 25.80 -3.64 -5.64
CA VAL A 67 24.77 -2.64 -5.93
C VAL A 67 23.59 -3.25 -6.69
N GLY A 68 23.85 -4.12 -7.66
CA GLY A 68 22.80 -4.84 -8.38
C GLY A 68 21.94 -5.69 -7.44
N LEU A 69 22.54 -6.36 -6.46
CA LEU A 69 21.80 -7.13 -5.44
C LEU A 69 20.95 -6.22 -4.53
N GLU A 70 21.48 -5.06 -4.13
CA GLU A 70 20.77 -4.10 -3.27
C GLU A 70 19.56 -3.47 -3.98
N LEU A 71 19.69 -3.18 -5.27
CA LEU A 71 18.60 -2.63 -6.09
C LEU A 71 17.66 -3.70 -6.65
N GLY A 72 18.10 -4.96 -6.71
CA GLY A 72 17.31 -6.06 -7.27
C GLY A 72 17.15 -6.00 -8.80
N VAL A 73 18.09 -5.36 -9.51
CA VAL A 73 18.14 -5.19 -10.96
C VAL A 73 19.57 -5.41 -11.47
N GLY A 74 19.73 -5.78 -12.75
CA GLY A 74 21.05 -5.96 -13.37
C GLY A 74 21.00 -6.50 -14.79
N TRP A 75 22.04 -6.20 -15.58
CA TRP A 75 22.37 -6.84 -16.84
C TRP A 75 23.26 -8.06 -16.60
N CYS A 76 23.60 -8.80 -17.67
CA CYS A 76 24.32 -10.06 -17.57
C CYS A 76 25.64 -9.98 -16.79
N ASP A 77 26.32 -8.85 -16.86
CA ASP A 77 27.54 -8.56 -16.11
C ASP A 77 27.30 -8.23 -14.64
N GLU A 78 26.34 -7.36 -14.27
CA GLU A 78 26.03 -7.15 -12.84
C GLU A 78 25.62 -8.48 -12.19
N LEU A 79 24.87 -9.30 -12.90
CA LEU A 79 24.43 -10.61 -12.47
C LEU A 79 25.62 -11.56 -12.24
N SER A 80 26.62 -11.53 -13.12
CA SER A 80 27.85 -12.31 -12.99
C SER A 80 28.73 -11.79 -11.85
N LEU A 81 28.85 -10.47 -11.70
CA LEU A 81 29.58 -9.85 -10.60
C LEU A 81 28.91 -10.11 -9.24
N ALA A 82 27.57 -10.15 -9.20
CA ALA A 82 26.80 -10.54 -8.02
C ALA A 82 27.10 -11.99 -7.59
N CYS A 83 27.26 -12.91 -8.55
CA CYS A 83 27.72 -14.27 -8.26
C CYS A 83 29.08 -14.27 -7.57
N LEU A 84 30.05 -13.52 -8.10
CA LEU A 84 31.38 -13.42 -7.50
C LEU A 84 31.33 -12.80 -6.09
N TYR A 85 30.50 -11.77 -5.89
CA TYR A 85 30.35 -11.10 -4.59
C TYR A 85 29.82 -12.06 -3.52
N ILE A 86 28.76 -12.82 -3.83
CA ILE A 86 28.18 -13.82 -2.93
C ILE A 86 29.19 -14.93 -2.61
N ALA A 87 29.94 -15.39 -3.62
CA ALA A 87 30.93 -16.44 -3.46
C ALA A 87 32.06 -16.06 -2.47
N GLN A 88 32.54 -14.81 -2.49
CA GLN A 88 33.62 -14.35 -1.61
C GLN A 88 33.26 -14.44 -0.11
N GLY A 89 32.00 -14.19 0.24
CA GLY A 89 31.57 -14.11 1.63
C GLY A 89 31.03 -15.41 2.23
N SER A 90 30.91 -16.49 1.46
CA SER A 90 30.40 -17.76 1.99
C SER A 90 31.54 -18.72 2.38
N LYS A 91 31.60 -19.10 3.66
CA LYS A 91 32.55 -20.12 4.14
C LYS A 91 32.24 -21.51 3.60
N LYS A 92 30.96 -21.80 3.32
CA LYS A 92 30.51 -23.16 2.91
C LYS A 92 30.99 -23.57 1.53
N ILE A 93 31.33 -22.61 0.67
CA ILE A 93 31.83 -22.90 -0.68
C ILE A 93 33.33 -23.24 -0.66
N ARG A 94 34.03 -22.97 0.45
CA ARG A 94 35.49 -23.17 0.61
C ARG A 94 35.82 -24.61 1.02
N ILE A 95 35.33 -25.57 0.24
CA ILE A 95 35.57 -27.02 0.44
C ILE A 95 36.84 -27.51 -0.26
N GLY A 96 37.44 -26.68 -1.10
CA GLY A 96 38.69 -26.92 -1.79
C GLY A 96 39.15 -25.65 -2.52
N THR A 97 40.29 -25.74 -3.21
CA THR A 97 40.84 -24.61 -3.97
C THR A 97 40.35 -24.64 -5.42
N PHE A 98 39.66 -23.59 -5.84
CA PHE A 98 39.25 -23.34 -7.22
C PHE A 98 39.12 -21.84 -7.50
N TYR A 99 38.81 -21.51 -8.74
CA TYR A 99 38.71 -20.13 -9.22
C TYR A 99 37.34 -19.88 -9.82
N LEU A 100 36.82 -18.67 -9.59
CA LEU A 100 35.72 -18.12 -10.37
C LEU A 100 36.26 -16.97 -11.21
N SER A 101 36.15 -17.08 -12.53
CA SER A 101 36.66 -16.09 -13.48
C SER A 101 35.51 -15.54 -14.32
N LEU A 102 35.52 -14.23 -14.55
CA LEU A 102 34.58 -13.58 -15.44
C LEU A 102 34.99 -13.82 -16.89
N ILE A 103 34.09 -14.39 -17.68
CA ILE A 103 34.27 -14.72 -19.08
C ILE A 103 33.22 -13.98 -19.90
N SER A 104 33.60 -13.53 -21.09
CA SER A 104 32.69 -12.74 -21.93
C SER A 104 32.83 -13.08 -23.41
N THR A 105 31.74 -12.97 -24.14
CA THR A 105 31.73 -12.80 -25.61
C THR A 105 31.68 -11.29 -25.91
N PHE A 106 31.32 -10.89 -27.13
CA PHE A 106 31.02 -9.48 -27.38
C PHE A 106 29.66 -9.04 -26.80
N LYS A 107 28.74 -9.98 -26.56
CA LYS A 107 27.34 -9.67 -26.23
C LYS A 107 26.92 -10.13 -24.82
N HIS A 108 27.66 -11.05 -24.20
CA HIS A 108 27.27 -11.66 -22.94
C HIS A 108 28.47 -11.94 -22.03
N THR A 109 28.24 -11.82 -20.74
CA THR A 109 29.21 -12.07 -19.68
C THR A 109 28.65 -13.09 -18.70
N PHE A 110 29.45 -14.11 -18.38
CA PHE A 110 29.11 -15.19 -17.45
C PHE A 110 30.31 -15.54 -16.56
N VAL A 111 30.09 -16.36 -15.54
CA VAL A 111 31.16 -16.83 -14.65
C VAL A 111 31.57 -18.25 -15.02
N LEU A 112 32.87 -18.51 -15.07
CA LEU A 112 33.42 -19.85 -15.20
C LEU A 112 34.04 -20.30 -13.88
N ALA A 113 33.57 -21.41 -13.34
CA ALA A 113 34.23 -22.09 -12.22
C ALA A 113 35.23 -23.12 -12.77
N HIS A 114 36.48 -23.09 -12.32
CA HIS A 114 37.55 -23.95 -12.85
C HIS A 114 38.72 -24.11 -11.88
N THR A 115 39.64 -25.04 -12.19
CA THR A 115 40.92 -25.21 -11.46
C THR A 115 42.16 -24.85 -12.29
N SER A 116 42.00 -24.33 -13.53
CA SER A 116 43.13 -23.87 -14.36
C SER A 116 43.88 -22.69 -13.74
N LEU A 117 45.14 -22.92 -13.37
CA LEU A 117 46.08 -21.87 -12.95
C LEU A 117 46.48 -20.96 -14.11
N LYS A 118 46.55 -21.47 -15.34
CA LYS A 118 46.90 -20.67 -16.51
C LYS A 118 45.85 -19.61 -16.79
N LEU A 119 44.57 -19.98 -16.76
CA LEU A 119 43.48 -19.01 -16.90
C LEU A 119 43.50 -18.01 -15.75
N PHE A 120 43.68 -18.47 -14.50
CA PHE A 120 43.76 -17.58 -13.35
C PHE A 120 44.96 -16.61 -13.43
N ASN A 121 46.13 -17.04 -13.91
CA ASN A 121 47.33 -16.22 -14.02
C ASN A 121 47.41 -15.40 -15.31
N SER A 122 46.50 -15.61 -16.26
CA SER A 122 46.38 -14.75 -17.44
C SER A 122 45.77 -13.44 -16.96
N THR A 123 46.57 -12.49 -16.48
CA THR A 123 46.04 -11.26 -15.89
C THR A 123 46.10 -10.13 -16.91
N SER A 124 44.97 -9.45 -17.12
CA SER A 124 44.91 -8.24 -17.95
C SER A 124 43.83 -7.31 -17.41
N PRO A 125 44.09 -5.99 -17.33
CA PRO A 125 43.04 -5.01 -17.01
C PRO A 125 41.97 -4.95 -18.11
N ASP A 126 42.36 -5.20 -19.36
CA ASP A 126 41.48 -5.21 -20.52
C ASP A 126 40.96 -6.62 -20.83
N TRP A 127 39.85 -6.69 -21.56
CA TRP A 127 39.32 -7.95 -22.10
C TRP A 127 40.27 -8.52 -23.17
N VAL A 128 40.91 -9.66 -22.86
CA VAL A 128 41.88 -10.30 -23.76
C VAL A 128 41.28 -11.53 -24.41
N TYR A 129 41.63 -11.75 -25.67
CA TYR A 129 41.35 -12.99 -26.39
C TYR A 129 41.82 -14.21 -25.58
N TYR A 130 40.95 -15.22 -25.46
CA TYR A 130 41.30 -16.50 -24.84
C TYR A 130 41.07 -17.68 -25.79
N LYS A 131 39.89 -17.77 -26.40
CA LYS A 131 39.51 -18.83 -27.35
C LYS A 131 38.60 -18.29 -28.45
N ASP A 132 38.52 -19.00 -29.57
CA ASP A 132 37.67 -18.60 -30.70
C ASP A 132 36.16 -18.67 -30.40
N ASN A 133 35.74 -19.57 -29.51
CA ASN A 133 34.34 -19.80 -29.14
C ASN A 133 34.21 -20.73 -27.91
N VAL A 134 32.97 -20.96 -27.46
CA VAL A 134 32.67 -21.86 -26.31
C VAL A 134 33.12 -23.30 -26.56
N HIS A 135 33.10 -23.78 -27.82
CA HIS A 135 33.63 -25.11 -28.13
C HIS A 135 35.14 -25.18 -27.87
N GLY A 136 35.91 -24.18 -28.34
CA GLY A 136 37.34 -24.06 -28.06
C GLY A 136 37.68 -23.95 -26.57
N LEU A 137 36.76 -23.37 -25.78
CA LEU A 137 36.83 -23.39 -24.31
C LEU A 137 36.61 -24.81 -23.77
N SER A 138 35.62 -25.53 -24.28
CA SER A 138 35.22 -26.87 -23.81
C SER A 138 36.22 -27.99 -24.04
N ILE A 139 37.06 -27.86 -25.07
CA ILE A 139 38.09 -28.84 -25.39
C ILE A 139 39.45 -28.48 -24.78
N ASP A 140 39.55 -27.40 -23.99
CA ASP A 140 40.78 -27.06 -23.29
C ASP A 140 41.01 -28.07 -22.15
N PRO A 141 42.13 -28.84 -22.17
CA PRO A 141 42.40 -29.84 -21.13
C PRO A 141 42.47 -29.27 -19.72
N GLU A 142 42.89 -28.01 -19.55
CA GLU A 142 42.96 -27.36 -18.24
C GLU A 142 41.59 -26.97 -17.68
N LEU A 143 40.55 -27.00 -18.52
CA LEU A 143 39.17 -26.67 -18.17
C LEU A 143 38.26 -27.90 -18.17
N SER A 144 38.84 -29.10 -18.10
CA SER A 144 38.12 -30.38 -18.14
C SER A 144 37.07 -30.56 -17.02
N ASN A 145 37.25 -29.92 -15.86
CA ASN A 145 36.26 -29.91 -14.77
C ASN A 145 35.41 -28.64 -14.71
N ALA A 146 35.55 -27.72 -15.66
CA ALA A 146 34.97 -26.39 -15.55
C ALA A 146 33.43 -26.39 -15.68
N VAL A 147 32.82 -25.38 -15.09
CA VAL A 147 31.35 -25.18 -15.08
C VAL A 147 31.05 -23.75 -15.50
N ILE A 148 30.13 -23.62 -16.46
CA ILE A 148 29.50 -22.35 -16.84
C ILE A 148 28.45 -22.03 -15.76
N ILE A 149 28.57 -20.86 -15.16
CA ILE A 149 27.62 -20.31 -14.19
C ILE A 149 27.02 -19.07 -14.83
N ASP A 150 25.77 -19.20 -15.30
CA ASP A 150 25.09 -18.12 -15.99
C ASP A 150 23.77 -17.77 -15.30
N PRO A 151 23.79 -16.78 -14.39
CA PRO A 151 22.56 -16.28 -13.82
C PRO A 151 21.66 -15.67 -14.88
N TRP A 152 22.19 -15.09 -15.97
CA TRP A 152 21.42 -14.39 -16.99
C TRP A 152 20.33 -15.28 -17.60
N THR A 153 20.70 -16.49 -18.00
CA THR A 153 19.78 -17.54 -18.48
C THR A 153 19.31 -18.50 -17.38
N TYR A 154 19.56 -18.18 -16.10
CA TYR A 154 19.11 -18.95 -14.94
C TYR A 154 19.65 -20.39 -14.91
N LYS A 155 20.88 -20.65 -15.40
CA LYS A 155 21.43 -22.00 -15.50
C LYS A 155 22.93 -22.08 -15.15
N ALA A 156 23.31 -23.23 -14.59
CA ALA A 156 24.71 -23.66 -14.52
C ALA A 156 24.85 -24.99 -15.28
N THR A 157 25.98 -25.22 -15.94
CA THR A 157 26.21 -26.43 -16.76
C THR A 157 27.69 -26.76 -16.81
N LYS A 158 28.03 -28.06 -16.79
CA LYS A 158 29.41 -28.49 -17.06
C LYS A 158 29.84 -27.98 -18.43
N LEU A 159 31.05 -27.45 -18.53
CA LEU A 159 31.58 -26.92 -19.77
C LEU A 159 31.70 -28.00 -20.86
N SER A 160 31.97 -29.26 -20.47
CA SER A 160 31.93 -30.41 -21.38
C SER A 160 30.56 -30.63 -22.04
N ASN A 161 29.48 -30.15 -21.42
CA ASN A 161 28.10 -30.21 -21.92
C ASN A 161 27.60 -28.83 -22.39
N TYR A 162 28.48 -27.95 -22.89
CA TYR A 162 28.10 -26.59 -23.27
C TYR A 162 26.96 -26.53 -24.30
N LEU A 163 26.78 -27.54 -25.16
CA LEU A 163 25.66 -27.58 -26.11
C LEU A 163 24.30 -27.54 -25.40
N GLU A 164 24.15 -28.22 -24.27
CA GLU A 164 22.93 -28.17 -23.45
C GLU A 164 22.71 -26.76 -22.86
N HIS A 165 23.80 -26.05 -22.58
CA HIS A 165 23.73 -24.66 -22.13
C HIS A 165 23.23 -23.74 -23.25
N LEU A 166 23.71 -23.94 -24.48
CA LEU A 166 23.27 -23.19 -25.67
C LEU A 166 21.81 -23.49 -26.02
N GLU A 167 21.37 -24.75 -25.91
CA GLU A 167 19.96 -25.14 -26.06
C GLU A 167 19.07 -24.48 -25.01
N HIS A 168 19.55 -24.35 -23.77
CA HIS A 168 18.83 -23.64 -22.74
C HIS A 168 18.77 -22.14 -22.99
N ALA A 169 19.85 -21.52 -23.48
CA ALA A 169 19.87 -20.12 -23.89
C ALA A 169 18.89 -19.82 -25.05
N GLU A 170 18.65 -20.79 -25.93
CA GLU A 170 17.64 -20.70 -26.99
C GLU A 170 16.22 -20.52 -26.43
N LEU A 171 15.91 -21.11 -25.27
CA LEU A 171 14.61 -20.90 -24.60
C LEU A 171 14.34 -19.43 -24.28
N PHE A 172 15.40 -18.63 -24.13
CA PHE A 172 15.35 -17.19 -23.87
C PHE A 172 15.62 -16.36 -25.15
N GLN A 173 15.80 -17.01 -26.32
CA GLN A 173 16.20 -16.40 -27.59
C GLN A 173 17.50 -15.59 -27.51
N VAL A 174 18.49 -16.11 -26.76
CA VAL A 174 19.80 -15.45 -26.59
C VAL A 174 20.97 -16.37 -26.87
N ARG A 175 20.77 -17.44 -27.65
CA ARG A 175 21.85 -18.37 -28.03
C ARG A 175 22.99 -17.66 -28.77
N ASP A 176 22.65 -16.73 -29.67
CA ASP A 176 23.62 -15.97 -30.46
C ASP A 176 24.52 -15.05 -29.61
N PHE A 177 24.16 -14.82 -28.35
CA PHE A 177 24.97 -14.04 -27.41
C PHE A 177 26.17 -14.84 -26.87
N PHE A 178 26.14 -16.17 -27.00
CA PHE A 178 27.27 -17.05 -26.67
C PHE A 178 28.21 -17.28 -27.87
N GLU A 179 27.88 -16.73 -29.05
CA GLU A 179 28.69 -16.88 -30.25
C GLU A 179 29.86 -15.90 -30.30
N GLY A 180 30.92 -16.32 -30.99
CA GLY A 180 32.13 -15.52 -31.21
C GLY A 180 33.22 -15.73 -30.17
N THR A 181 34.24 -14.88 -30.27
CA THR A 181 35.47 -14.96 -29.48
C THR A 181 35.20 -14.90 -27.97
N ILE A 182 35.75 -15.87 -27.26
CA ILE A 182 35.80 -15.88 -25.80
C ILE A 182 36.93 -14.99 -25.34
N ARG A 183 36.56 -14.05 -24.49
CA ARG A 183 37.45 -13.11 -23.83
C ARG A 183 37.43 -13.34 -22.33
N TYR A 184 38.57 -13.08 -21.73
CA TYR A 184 38.77 -13.12 -20.30
C TYR A 184 39.00 -11.69 -19.81
N GLY A 185 38.39 -11.35 -18.67
CA GLY A 185 38.53 -10.04 -18.02
C GLY A 185 39.27 -10.14 -16.69
N GLY A 186 39.93 -9.06 -16.28
CA GLY A 186 40.72 -9.00 -15.03
C GLY A 186 39.99 -9.44 -13.74
N VAL A 187 38.66 -9.51 -13.76
CA VAL A 187 37.83 -9.85 -12.60
C VAL A 187 37.77 -11.36 -12.37
N ARG A 188 38.38 -11.81 -11.27
CA ARG A 188 38.42 -13.21 -10.84
C ARG A 188 38.64 -13.29 -9.34
N ILE A 189 38.27 -14.41 -8.73
CA ILE A 189 38.47 -14.66 -7.30
C ILE A 189 39.01 -16.07 -7.06
N THR A 190 39.88 -16.18 -6.06
CA THR A 190 40.28 -17.47 -5.50
C THR A 190 39.30 -17.84 -4.41
N ILE A 191 38.83 -19.08 -4.46
CA ILE A 191 38.05 -19.68 -3.40
C ILE A 191 38.90 -20.80 -2.82
N SER A 192 39.31 -20.64 -1.57
CA SER A 192 40.03 -21.68 -0.82
C SER A 192 39.68 -21.62 0.67
N PRO A 193 39.92 -22.71 1.42
CA PRO A 193 39.79 -22.71 2.88
C PRO A 193 40.60 -21.61 3.58
N GLU A 194 41.72 -21.20 2.98
CA GLU A 194 42.67 -20.24 3.54
C GLU A 194 42.37 -18.78 3.18
N SER A 195 41.55 -18.52 2.16
CA SER A 195 41.30 -17.13 1.77
C SER A 195 40.41 -16.41 2.80
N GLU A 196 40.60 -15.12 2.98
CA GLU A 196 39.78 -14.34 3.91
C GLU A 196 38.33 -14.23 3.41
N VAL A 197 37.38 -14.24 4.35
CA VAL A 197 35.95 -14.05 4.06
C VAL A 197 35.66 -12.56 4.07
N THR A 198 35.19 -12.04 2.94
CA THR A 198 34.77 -10.65 2.85
C THR A 198 33.47 -10.43 3.61
N ASN A 199 33.31 -9.27 4.23
CA ASN A 199 32.06 -8.90 4.89
C ASN A 199 30.94 -8.75 3.85
N ILE A 200 29.96 -9.65 3.87
CA ILE A 200 28.75 -9.61 3.04
C ILE A 200 27.52 -9.83 3.92
N SER A 201 26.34 -9.43 3.44
CA SER A 201 25.09 -9.65 4.17
C SER A 201 24.87 -11.13 4.48
N GLU A 202 24.54 -11.43 5.74
CA GLU A 202 24.21 -12.79 6.18
C GLU A 202 23.03 -13.38 5.39
N ASP A 203 22.10 -12.54 4.92
CA ASP A 203 20.97 -13.00 4.11
C ASP A 203 21.41 -13.67 2.80
N TYR A 204 22.46 -13.12 2.15
CA TYR A 204 23.03 -13.69 0.94
C TYR A 204 23.72 -15.03 1.24
N VAL A 205 24.48 -15.10 2.33
CA VAL A 205 25.15 -16.33 2.78
C VAL A 205 24.12 -17.40 3.09
N ASN A 206 23.13 -17.10 3.93
CA ASN A 206 22.09 -18.03 4.36
C ASN A 206 21.26 -18.55 3.17
N THR A 207 20.95 -17.67 2.22
CA THR A 207 20.25 -18.06 0.98
C THR A 207 21.10 -18.99 0.13
N PHE A 208 22.40 -18.68 -0.04
CA PHE A 208 23.30 -19.57 -0.75
C PHE A 208 23.39 -20.93 -0.06
N GLU A 209 23.56 -20.96 1.26
CA GLU A 209 23.64 -22.22 2.01
C GLU A 209 22.39 -23.08 1.84
N PHE A 210 21.21 -22.46 1.81
CA PHE A 210 19.96 -23.14 1.56
C PHE A 210 19.95 -23.81 0.18
N PHE A 211 20.21 -23.05 -0.88
CA PHE A 211 20.20 -23.59 -2.25
C PHE A 211 21.32 -24.59 -2.50
N TYR A 212 22.48 -24.39 -1.87
CA TYR A 212 23.60 -25.32 -1.97
C TYR A 212 23.27 -26.67 -1.35
N LYS A 213 22.66 -26.71 -0.16
CA LYS A 213 22.15 -27.96 0.43
C LYS A 213 21.10 -28.63 -0.46
N GLU A 214 20.21 -27.84 -1.05
CA GLU A 214 19.21 -28.35 -1.99
C GLU A 214 19.85 -28.98 -3.25
N GLN A 215 20.86 -28.33 -3.83
CA GLN A 215 21.58 -28.86 -5.00
C GLN A 215 22.40 -30.11 -4.65
N GLN A 216 23.06 -30.12 -3.48
CA GLN A 216 23.78 -31.30 -2.98
C GLN A 216 22.84 -32.50 -2.80
N GLN A 217 21.66 -32.29 -2.23
CA GLN A 217 20.65 -33.35 -2.10
C GLN A 217 20.20 -33.86 -3.48
N LYS A 218 19.89 -32.96 -4.42
CA LYS A 218 19.49 -33.33 -5.79
C LYS A 218 20.57 -34.11 -6.53
N LEU A 219 21.84 -33.76 -6.32
CA LEU A 219 22.99 -34.46 -6.88
C LEU A 219 23.10 -35.88 -6.33
N LEU A 220 23.01 -36.04 -5.00
CA LEU A 220 23.06 -37.35 -4.33
C LEU A 220 21.91 -38.28 -4.77
N GLU A 221 20.72 -37.71 -4.93
CA GLU A 221 19.53 -38.42 -5.39
C GLU A 221 19.49 -38.66 -6.91
N ARG A 222 20.46 -38.12 -7.66
CA ARG A 222 20.50 -38.12 -9.14
C ARG A 222 19.20 -37.59 -9.76
N SER A 223 18.66 -36.53 -9.17
CA SER A 223 17.41 -35.91 -9.60
C SER A 223 17.56 -35.23 -10.96
N ASP A 224 16.59 -35.43 -11.87
CA ASP A 224 16.46 -34.67 -13.13
C ASP A 224 16.32 -33.15 -12.94
N SER A 225 16.08 -32.71 -11.70
CA SER A 225 15.97 -31.30 -11.32
C SER A 225 17.30 -30.67 -10.89
N PHE A 226 18.36 -31.46 -10.72
CA PHE A 226 19.69 -30.98 -10.38
C PHE A 226 20.22 -30.04 -11.47
N ALA A 227 20.64 -28.83 -11.09
CA ALA A 227 21.21 -27.82 -12.00
C ALA A 227 20.40 -27.51 -13.29
N ARG A 228 19.12 -27.90 -13.35
CA ARG A 228 18.29 -27.82 -14.56
C ARG A 228 18.13 -26.40 -15.10
N GLY A 229 18.19 -25.43 -14.19
CA GLY A 229 17.87 -24.03 -14.46
C GLY A 229 16.37 -23.75 -14.54
N ARG A 230 16.00 -22.50 -14.80
CA ARG A 230 14.59 -22.09 -14.97
C ARG A 230 14.21 -22.02 -16.45
N LYS A 231 13.03 -22.53 -16.80
CA LYS A 231 12.44 -22.36 -18.14
C LYS A 231 11.94 -20.93 -18.32
N PHE A 232 12.05 -20.40 -19.54
CA PHE A 232 11.54 -19.07 -19.89
C PHE A 232 10.09 -18.84 -19.46
N SER A 233 9.18 -19.78 -19.78
CA SER A 233 7.75 -19.66 -19.41
C SER A 233 7.50 -19.54 -17.90
N SER A 234 8.36 -20.13 -17.06
CA SER A 234 8.28 -19.95 -15.60
C SER A 234 8.70 -18.54 -15.17
N VAL A 235 9.74 -18.01 -15.79
CA VAL A 235 10.25 -16.65 -15.53
C VAL A 235 9.22 -15.62 -16.02
N GLU A 236 8.69 -15.80 -17.23
CA GLU A 236 7.64 -14.97 -17.82
C GLU A 236 6.39 -14.96 -16.95
N ASN A 237 5.86 -16.12 -16.54
CA ASN A 237 4.71 -16.18 -15.64
C ASN A 237 4.94 -15.46 -14.31
N SER A 238 6.17 -15.52 -13.78
CA SER A 238 6.51 -14.76 -12.57
C SER A 238 6.45 -13.26 -12.81
N LEU A 239 6.95 -12.80 -13.96
CA LEU A 239 6.91 -11.39 -14.36
C LEU A 239 5.47 -10.91 -14.52
N ILE A 240 4.62 -11.69 -15.17
CA ILE A 240 3.19 -11.39 -15.35
C ILE A 240 2.53 -11.13 -13.99
N LEU A 241 2.78 -12.01 -13.02
CA LEU A 241 2.22 -11.86 -11.67
C LEU A 241 2.72 -10.59 -10.97
N ASP A 242 4.00 -10.27 -11.06
CA ASP A 242 4.55 -9.06 -10.42
C ASP A 242 4.01 -7.78 -11.07
N VAL A 243 3.91 -7.74 -12.40
CA VAL A 243 3.31 -6.62 -13.15
C VAL A 243 1.83 -6.43 -12.76
N ASN A 244 1.07 -7.52 -12.66
CA ASN A 244 -0.35 -7.45 -12.30
C ASN A 244 -0.58 -7.04 -10.84
N LYS A 245 0.27 -7.50 -9.92
CA LYS A 245 0.19 -7.13 -8.49
C LYS A 245 0.35 -5.63 -8.27
N GLU A 246 1.21 -4.96 -9.06
CA GLU A 246 1.35 -3.51 -9.00
C GLU A 246 0.05 -2.81 -9.45
N ASN A 247 -0.58 -3.30 -10.51
CA ASN A 247 -1.86 -2.77 -11.00
C ASN A 247 -3.00 -2.98 -9.98
N GLU A 248 -3.08 -4.14 -9.32
CA GLU A 248 -4.10 -4.42 -8.30
C GLU A 248 -4.00 -3.46 -7.11
N ASN A 249 -2.79 -3.18 -6.64
CA ASN A 249 -2.56 -2.24 -5.54
C ASN A 249 -3.03 -0.82 -5.89
N GLU A 250 -2.87 -0.40 -7.15
CA GLU A 250 -3.37 0.89 -7.64
C GLU A 250 -4.90 0.94 -7.65
N ILE A 251 -5.56 -0.12 -8.12
CA ILE A 251 -7.03 -0.24 -8.11
C ILE A 251 -7.59 -0.15 -6.69
N VAL A 252 -7.00 -0.89 -5.74
CA VAL A 252 -7.42 -0.85 -4.32
C VAL A 252 -7.27 0.56 -3.74
N THR A 253 -6.18 1.24 -4.10
CA THR A 253 -5.90 2.60 -3.64
C THR A 253 -6.93 3.60 -4.19
N ILE A 254 -7.26 3.53 -5.48
CA ILE A 254 -8.31 4.36 -6.12
C ILE A 254 -9.67 4.12 -5.45
N GLN A 255 -10.05 2.85 -5.25
CA GLN A 255 -11.32 2.51 -4.60
C GLN A 255 -11.41 3.07 -3.17
N ARG A 256 -10.32 3.00 -2.41
CA ARG A 256 -10.25 3.57 -1.05
C ARG A 256 -10.44 5.09 -1.07
N MET A 257 -9.80 5.80 -2.01
CA MET A 257 -9.96 7.24 -2.16
C MET A 257 -11.40 7.61 -2.52
N TYR A 258 -12.02 6.88 -3.44
CA TYR A 258 -13.38 7.13 -3.88
C TYR A 258 -14.40 6.92 -2.75
N ARG A 259 -14.26 5.84 -1.96
CA ARG A 259 -15.10 5.62 -0.76
C ARG A 259 -14.96 6.77 0.23
N GLY A 260 -13.73 7.22 0.49
CA GLY A 260 -13.49 8.37 1.38
C GLY A 260 -14.14 9.66 0.88
N TYR A 261 -14.13 9.90 -0.43
CA TYR A 261 -14.80 11.05 -1.04
C TYR A 261 -16.33 10.97 -0.91
N ALA A 262 -16.93 9.81 -1.20
CA ALA A 262 -18.38 9.60 -1.08
C ALA A 262 -18.87 9.83 0.37
N THR A 263 -18.16 9.30 1.36
CA THR A 263 -18.50 9.50 2.79
C THR A 263 -18.48 10.98 3.16
N ARG A 264 -17.45 11.75 2.75
CA ARG A 264 -17.38 13.19 3.02
C ARG A 264 -18.55 13.96 2.40
N LYS A 265 -18.93 13.60 1.17
CA LYS A 265 -20.08 14.21 0.47
C LYS A 265 -21.40 13.96 1.22
N HIS A 266 -21.62 12.75 1.74
CA HIS A 266 -22.82 12.45 2.53
C HIS A 266 -22.86 13.23 3.85
N LEU A 267 -21.73 13.30 4.58
CA LEU A 267 -21.63 14.07 5.81
C LEU A 267 -21.88 15.57 5.57
N GLN A 268 -21.31 16.13 4.51
CA GLN A 268 -21.55 17.52 4.12
C GLN A 268 -23.04 17.77 3.81
N GLN A 269 -23.68 16.89 3.05
CA GLN A 269 -25.11 17.00 2.73
C GLN A 269 -26.00 16.89 3.98
N GLN A 270 -25.64 16.01 4.92
CA GLN A 270 -26.30 15.88 6.21
C GLN A 270 -26.21 17.19 7.01
N LEU A 271 -25.03 17.83 7.07
CA LEU A 271 -24.88 19.10 7.78
C LEU A 271 -25.67 20.24 7.12
N ILE A 272 -25.61 20.38 5.79
CA ILE A 272 -26.38 21.39 5.03
C ILE A 272 -27.87 21.25 5.32
N SER A 273 -28.36 20.01 5.28
CA SER A 273 -29.77 19.73 5.53
C SER A 273 -30.19 20.01 6.98
N LEU A 274 -29.30 19.79 7.95
CA LEU A 274 -29.57 20.09 9.36
C LEU A 274 -29.55 21.61 9.63
N ILE A 275 -28.65 22.34 8.97
CA ILE A 275 -28.62 23.82 8.96
C ILE A 275 -29.92 24.39 8.41
N ASP A 276 -30.42 23.87 7.28
CA ASP A 276 -31.70 24.32 6.69
C ASP A 276 -32.87 24.12 7.66
N PHE A 277 -32.95 22.94 8.30
CA PHE A 277 -33.97 22.65 9.31
C PHE A 277 -33.91 23.65 10.48
N PHE A 278 -32.73 23.88 11.07
CA PHE A 278 -32.58 24.84 12.18
C PHE A 278 -32.85 26.28 11.75
N THR A 279 -32.48 26.66 10.53
CA THR A 279 -32.77 28.00 9.97
C THR A 279 -34.27 28.22 9.86
N ARG A 280 -35.00 27.24 9.29
CA ARG A 280 -36.46 27.27 9.20
C ARG A 280 -37.10 27.32 10.59
N LEU A 281 -36.63 26.52 11.53
CA LEU A 281 -37.15 26.49 12.90
C LEU A 281 -36.95 27.83 13.62
N LYS A 282 -35.76 28.43 13.52
CA LYS A 282 -35.45 29.77 14.03
C LYS A 282 -36.40 30.84 13.47
N SER A 283 -36.66 30.79 12.16
CA SER A 283 -37.52 31.77 11.45
C SER A 283 -38.97 31.81 11.95
N LYS A 284 -39.47 30.72 12.54
CA LYS A 284 -40.83 30.68 13.12
C LYS A 284 -40.99 31.49 14.41
N SER A 285 -39.88 31.95 14.97
CA SER A 285 -39.87 32.75 16.18
C SER A 285 -39.44 34.19 15.95
N SER A 286 -38.74 34.49 14.85
CA SER A 286 -38.11 35.81 14.59
C SER A 286 -39.11 36.95 14.33
N TYR A 287 -40.23 36.70 13.65
CA TYR A 287 -41.23 37.75 13.33
C TYR A 287 -41.85 38.40 14.57
N TRP A 288 -41.99 37.65 15.66
CA TRP A 288 -42.56 38.16 16.92
C TRP A 288 -41.55 39.00 17.72
N TYR A 289 -40.24 38.78 17.56
CA TYR A 289 -39.21 39.49 18.33
C TYR A 289 -38.82 40.84 17.72
N SER A 290 -38.82 40.97 16.39
CA SER A 290 -38.54 42.23 15.71
C SER A 290 -39.59 43.31 16.00
N TRP A 291 -40.81 42.91 16.34
CA TRP A 291 -41.93 43.83 16.58
C TRP A 291 -42.03 44.34 18.03
N CYS A 292 -41.54 43.58 19.02
CA CYS A 292 -41.77 43.87 20.46
C CYS A 292 -40.51 44.21 21.27
N LEU A 293 -39.35 44.45 20.65
CA LEU A 293 -38.05 44.77 21.32
C LEU A 293 -37.63 43.74 22.41
N HIS A 294 -38.06 42.48 22.28
CA HIS A 294 -37.78 41.43 23.26
C HIS A 294 -36.51 40.63 22.91
N SER A 295 -35.80 40.15 23.94
CA SER A 295 -34.55 39.37 23.79
C SER A 295 -34.79 38.01 23.12
N ASP A 296 -34.21 37.78 21.93
CA ASP A 296 -34.31 36.51 21.19
C ASP A 296 -33.29 35.44 21.61
N ARG A 297 -33.39 34.97 22.86
CA ARG A 297 -32.44 33.97 23.40
C ARG A 297 -32.50 32.61 22.68
N LYS A 298 -33.69 32.13 22.29
CA LYS A 298 -33.81 30.87 21.51
C LYS A 298 -33.19 31.00 20.14
N GLY A 299 -33.51 32.08 19.40
CA GLY A 299 -32.93 32.27 18.08
C GLY A 299 -31.42 32.44 18.11
N LYS A 300 -30.86 33.10 19.14
CA LYS A 300 -29.42 33.16 19.38
C LYS A 300 -28.79 31.77 19.62
N ALA A 301 -29.41 30.93 20.44
CA ALA A 301 -28.91 29.57 20.72
C ALA A 301 -29.02 28.63 19.50
N ILE A 302 -30.07 28.75 18.69
CA ILE A 302 -30.17 28.00 17.43
C ILE A 302 -29.13 28.51 16.42
N ASN A 303 -28.89 29.83 16.39
CA ASN A 303 -27.90 30.44 15.51
C ASN A 303 -26.46 30.00 15.84
N SER A 304 -26.12 29.83 17.12
CA SER A 304 -24.79 29.33 17.48
C SER A 304 -24.55 27.90 17.00
N VAL A 305 -25.60 27.08 16.94
CA VAL A 305 -25.54 25.74 16.34
C VAL A 305 -25.36 25.82 14.83
N ILE A 306 -26.12 26.67 14.14
CA ILE A 306 -25.96 26.89 12.69
C ILE A 306 -24.52 27.28 12.35
N LEU A 307 -23.98 28.29 13.04
CA LEU A 307 -22.60 28.76 12.85
C LEU A 307 -21.54 27.69 13.19
N TYR A 308 -21.84 26.77 14.12
CA TYR A 308 -20.97 25.64 14.40
C TYR A 308 -20.96 24.65 13.23
N LEU A 309 -22.13 24.30 12.71
CA LEU A 309 -22.25 23.35 11.58
C LEU A 309 -21.68 23.93 10.28
N GLU A 310 -21.85 25.23 10.02
CA GLU A 310 -21.22 25.93 8.89
C GLU A 310 -19.70 25.86 8.98
N ARG A 311 -19.11 26.17 10.16
CA ARG A 311 -17.67 26.00 10.38
C ARG A 311 -17.19 24.57 10.17
N CYS A 312 -17.97 23.58 10.60
CA CYS A 312 -17.65 22.17 10.33
C CYS A 312 -17.59 21.84 8.83
N ILE A 313 -18.43 22.47 8.01
CA ILE A 313 -18.40 22.33 6.55
C ILE A 313 -17.16 23.03 5.99
N ASP A 314 -16.92 24.29 6.38
CA ASP A 314 -15.82 25.11 5.86
C ASP A 314 -14.45 24.51 6.21
N ASP A 315 -14.31 23.97 7.43
CA ASP A 315 -13.07 23.37 7.93
C ASP A 315 -12.92 21.88 7.53
N TYR A 316 -13.89 21.30 6.82
CA TYR A 316 -13.96 19.86 6.52
C TYR A 316 -13.87 18.95 7.78
N ARG A 317 -14.39 19.43 8.92
CA ARG A 317 -14.37 18.75 10.23
C ARG A 317 -15.78 18.31 10.61
N TYR A 318 -16.21 17.19 10.05
CA TYR A 318 -17.56 16.66 10.28
C TYR A 318 -17.69 15.99 11.66
N PRO A 319 -18.65 16.42 12.50
CA PRO A 319 -18.92 15.75 13.77
C PRO A 319 -19.50 14.35 13.55
N GLY A 320 -19.20 13.43 14.47
CA GLY A 320 -19.82 12.10 14.48
C GLY A 320 -21.33 12.14 14.75
N GLU A 321 -22.01 11.03 14.44
CA GLU A 321 -23.46 10.89 14.58
C GLU A 321 -23.95 11.21 15.99
N ASP A 322 -23.31 10.69 17.04
CA ASP A 322 -23.66 10.95 18.44
C ASP A 322 -23.67 12.45 18.79
N LYS A 323 -22.72 13.20 18.23
CA LYS A 323 -22.64 14.65 18.45
C LYS A 323 -23.78 15.37 17.73
N LEU A 324 -24.14 14.94 16.52
CA LEU A 324 -25.28 15.49 15.78
C LEU A 324 -26.62 15.20 16.50
N VAL A 325 -26.82 13.98 16.98
CA VAL A 325 -27.99 13.58 17.79
C VAL A 325 -28.07 14.45 19.05
N LYS A 326 -26.95 14.60 19.77
CA LYS A 326 -26.87 15.43 20.98
C LYS A 326 -27.24 16.88 20.68
N ILE A 327 -26.66 17.48 19.64
CA ILE A 327 -26.98 18.85 19.20
C ILE A 327 -28.48 18.99 18.90
N PHE A 328 -29.03 18.07 18.12
CA PHE A 328 -30.44 18.07 17.75
C PHE A 328 -31.35 18.01 18.97
N ILE A 329 -31.14 17.06 19.88
CA ILE A 329 -31.92 16.90 21.12
C ILE A 329 -31.83 18.17 21.99
N ARG A 330 -30.64 18.76 22.13
CA ARG A 330 -30.48 19.99 22.93
C ARG A 330 -31.21 21.17 22.31
N VAL A 331 -31.22 21.29 20.98
CA VAL A 331 -32.02 22.30 20.29
C VAL A 331 -33.52 22.04 20.44
N MET A 332 -33.98 20.79 20.37
CA MET A 332 -35.40 20.46 20.60
C MET A 332 -35.85 20.82 22.04
N THR A 333 -34.95 20.68 23.02
CA THR A 333 -35.25 20.96 24.44
C THR A 333 -35.54 22.44 24.71
N ILE A 334 -34.99 23.37 23.92
CA ILE A 334 -35.23 24.80 24.10
C ILE A 334 -36.53 25.30 23.44
N LEU A 335 -37.16 24.49 22.58
CA LEU A 335 -38.40 24.87 21.90
C LEU A 335 -39.56 25.16 22.86
N PRO A 336 -39.88 24.34 23.87
CA PRO A 336 -41.00 24.61 24.78
C PRO A 336 -40.73 25.65 25.88
N ILE A 337 -39.50 26.20 26.02
CA ILE A 337 -39.17 27.16 27.09
C ILE A 337 -40.10 28.38 27.05
N VAL A 338 -40.74 28.69 28.18
CA VAL A 338 -41.71 29.78 28.29
C VAL A 338 -40.99 31.07 28.68
N ARG A 339 -41.23 32.17 27.95
CA ARG A 339 -40.46 33.42 28.13
C ARG A 339 -41.06 34.36 29.17
N SER A 340 -42.38 34.53 29.17
CA SER A 340 -43.09 35.59 29.91
C SER A 340 -43.10 35.45 31.44
N SER A 341 -42.71 34.30 31.99
CA SER A 341 -42.68 34.08 33.45
C SER A 341 -41.45 33.26 33.85
N ASN A 342 -40.83 33.63 34.97
CA ASN A 342 -39.80 32.83 35.65
C ASN A 342 -40.38 31.98 36.79
N ILE A 343 -41.71 32.02 36.98
CA ILE A 343 -42.44 31.27 37.99
C ILE A 343 -43.35 30.26 37.27
N ALA A 344 -43.24 28.99 37.66
CA ALA A 344 -44.11 27.94 37.16
C ALA A 344 -45.52 28.09 37.75
N PRO A 345 -46.60 27.92 36.95
CA PRO A 345 -47.97 27.88 37.49
C PRO A 345 -48.17 26.77 38.52
N THR A 346 -48.96 27.02 39.57
CA THR A 346 -49.17 26.09 40.70
C THR A 346 -49.76 24.73 40.30
N ASN A 347 -50.54 24.67 39.21
CA ASN A 347 -51.17 23.45 38.70
C ASN A 347 -50.59 23.01 37.35
N LEU A 348 -49.32 23.33 37.03
CA LEU A 348 -48.71 23.06 35.73
C LEU A 348 -48.76 21.56 35.38
N SER A 349 -49.25 21.26 34.17
CA SER A 349 -49.30 19.91 33.61
C SER A 349 -49.10 19.95 32.10
N LYS A 350 -48.88 18.79 31.46
CA LYS A 350 -48.83 18.68 29.99
C LYS A 350 -50.14 19.13 29.32
N GLU A 351 -51.21 19.17 30.08
CA GLU A 351 -52.56 19.49 29.62
C GLU A 351 -52.86 20.99 29.59
N ASN A 352 -52.18 21.79 30.41
CA ASN A 352 -52.47 23.22 30.56
C ASN A 352 -51.28 24.14 30.25
N ILE A 353 -50.13 23.58 29.88
CA ILE A 353 -48.97 24.36 29.44
C ILE A 353 -49.21 24.96 28.04
N THR A 354 -49.00 26.27 27.91
CA THR A 354 -49.15 26.98 26.63
C THR A 354 -48.04 26.60 25.65
N MET A 355 -48.42 26.23 24.43
CA MET A 355 -47.49 25.94 23.35
C MET A 355 -46.79 27.23 22.89
N THR A 356 -45.47 27.19 22.80
CA THR A 356 -44.70 28.35 22.30
C THR A 356 -44.70 28.39 20.77
N SER A 357 -44.51 29.58 20.17
CA SER A 357 -44.47 29.74 18.71
C SER A 357 -43.38 28.91 18.05
N THR A 358 -42.22 28.74 18.70
CA THR A 358 -41.13 27.91 18.19
C THR A 358 -41.49 26.42 18.23
N ALA A 359 -42.14 25.96 19.30
CA ALA A 359 -42.67 24.59 19.39
C ALA A 359 -43.77 24.35 18.35
N LYS A 360 -44.67 25.32 18.13
CA LYS A 360 -45.69 25.26 17.07
C LYS A 360 -45.07 25.20 15.67
N GLY A 361 -43.98 25.94 15.48
CA GLY A 361 -43.20 25.96 14.23
C GLY A 361 -42.69 24.59 13.80
N LEU A 362 -42.28 23.74 14.75
CA LEU A 362 -41.82 22.36 14.48
C LEU A 362 -42.86 21.56 13.69
N PHE A 363 -44.15 21.74 13.98
CA PHE A 363 -45.23 21.01 13.31
C PHE A 363 -45.70 21.65 12.00
N SER A 364 -45.08 22.74 11.55
CA SER A 364 -45.43 23.38 10.28
C SER A 364 -44.75 22.71 9.08
N LEU A 365 -45.45 22.64 7.94
CA LEU A 365 -44.90 22.10 6.69
C LEU A 365 -43.66 22.86 6.21
N GLY A 366 -43.54 24.15 6.55
CA GLY A 366 -42.39 24.98 6.21
C GLY A 366 -41.12 24.68 7.03
N VAL A 367 -41.22 23.92 8.12
CA VAL A 367 -40.09 23.48 8.95
C VAL A 367 -39.88 21.98 8.83
N VAL A 368 -40.94 21.18 8.84
CA VAL A 368 -40.89 19.73 8.65
C VAL A 368 -41.77 19.37 7.45
N PRO A 369 -41.23 19.27 6.24
CA PRO A 369 -42.00 18.87 5.06
C PRO A 369 -42.43 17.38 5.14
N GLU A 370 -43.33 16.96 4.25
CA GLU A 370 -43.71 15.54 4.13
C GLU A 370 -42.53 14.66 3.66
N THR A 371 -41.63 15.23 2.84
CA THR A 371 -40.39 14.58 2.44
C THR A 371 -39.35 14.60 3.56
N LYS A 372 -38.53 13.55 3.64
CA LYS A 372 -37.40 13.48 4.58
C LYS A 372 -36.27 14.42 4.18
N TYR A 373 -35.73 15.14 5.15
CA TYR A 373 -34.46 15.85 5.04
C TYR A 373 -33.32 14.85 4.82
N ASP A 374 -32.21 15.30 4.25
CA ASP A 374 -31.06 14.42 4.02
C ASP A 374 -30.41 13.99 5.33
N PHE A 375 -30.46 14.81 6.39
CA PHE A 375 -29.96 14.38 7.70
C PHE A 375 -30.75 13.21 8.30
N GLU A 376 -32.01 13.04 7.91
CA GLU A 376 -32.86 11.91 8.34
C GLU A 376 -32.59 10.64 7.54
N LYS A 377 -32.03 10.77 6.32
CA LYS A 377 -31.71 9.63 5.44
C LYS A 377 -30.37 8.99 5.80
N TYR A 378 -29.40 9.82 6.17
CA TYR A 378 -28.02 9.40 6.42
C TYR A 378 -27.74 9.06 7.89
N THR A 379 -28.78 9.00 8.73
CA THR A 379 -28.65 8.64 10.14
C THR A 379 -29.18 7.24 10.42
N SER A 380 -28.42 6.49 11.22
CA SER A 380 -28.87 5.22 11.79
C SER A 380 -29.76 5.44 13.01
N ASP A 381 -29.60 6.57 13.71
CA ASP A 381 -30.32 6.92 14.92
C ASP A 381 -31.78 7.30 14.65
N VAL A 382 -32.68 6.82 15.50
CA VAL A 382 -34.12 7.09 15.42
C VAL A 382 -34.49 8.47 15.95
N ASP A 383 -33.67 9.07 16.80
CA ASP A 383 -33.96 10.35 17.45
C ASP A 383 -33.75 11.55 16.53
N LEU A 384 -32.95 11.39 15.47
CA LEU A 384 -32.83 12.37 14.39
C LEU A 384 -33.98 12.30 13.37
N LYS A 385 -34.84 11.28 13.43
CA LYS A 385 -35.94 11.11 12.46
C LYS A 385 -37.18 11.88 12.91
N LEU A 386 -37.75 12.65 11.99
CA LEU A 386 -38.94 13.48 12.23
C LEU A 386 -40.26 12.79 11.87
N ASP A 387 -40.24 11.46 11.68
CA ASP A 387 -41.44 10.69 11.30
C ASP A 387 -42.57 10.87 12.32
N TRP A 388 -42.24 10.88 13.62
CA TRP A 388 -43.22 11.14 14.68
C TRP A 388 -43.88 12.53 14.57
N VAL A 389 -43.17 13.55 14.07
CA VAL A 389 -43.73 14.89 13.82
C VAL A 389 -44.70 14.84 12.64
N ARG A 390 -44.36 14.11 11.58
CA ARG A 390 -45.23 13.92 10.41
C ARG A 390 -46.49 13.16 10.79
N ASP A 391 -46.36 12.08 11.56
CA ASP A 391 -47.47 11.23 11.98
C ASP A 391 -48.44 12.00 12.88
N ILE A 392 -47.94 12.71 13.90
CA ILE A 392 -48.81 13.48 14.81
C ILE A 392 -49.47 14.68 14.12
N ARG A 393 -48.85 15.24 13.07
CA ARG A 393 -49.45 16.32 12.27
C ARG A 393 -50.69 15.84 11.51
N ARG A 394 -50.70 14.59 11.02
CA ARG A 394 -51.81 13.99 10.25
C ARG A 394 -53.06 13.72 11.09
N HIS A 395 -52.89 13.62 12.41
CA HIS A 395 -54.02 13.58 13.32
C HIS A 395 -54.71 14.96 13.27
N ARG A 396 -56.05 15.00 13.13
CA ARG A 396 -56.87 16.24 13.21
C ARG A 396 -56.81 16.94 14.59
N ALA A 397 -55.83 16.59 15.41
CA ALA A 397 -55.74 16.96 16.80
C ALA A 397 -55.33 18.43 16.96
N MET A 398 -55.95 19.06 17.96
CA MET A 398 -55.68 20.43 18.41
C MET A 398 -54.20 20.59 18.79
N ASP A 399 -53.65 21.81 18.71
CA ASP A 399 -52.25 22.16 19.03
C ASP A 399 -51.74 21.52 20.35
N ARG A 400 -52.64 21.26 21.29
CA ARG A 400 -52.40 20.54 22.55
C ARG A 400 -51.79 19.14 22.36
N VAL A 401 -52.34 18.29 21.49
CA VAL A 401 -51.85 16.91 21.29
C VAL A 401 -50.45 16.91 20.68
N ARG A 402 -50.20 17.81 19.71
CA ARG A 402 -48.88 17.99 19.11
C ARG A 402 -47.87 18.42 20.17
N TYR A 403 -48.29 19.32 21.07
CA TYR A 403 -47.41 19.80 22.12
C TYR A 403 -47.12 18.73 23.17
N THR A 404 -48.12 17.95 23.60
CA THR A 404 -47.92 16.80 24.48
C THR A 404 -46.93 15.80 23.87
N ALA A 405 -47.07 15.45 22.60
CA ALA A 405 -46.14 14.55 21.92
C ALA A 405 -44.67 15.07 21.91
N LEU A 406 -44.48 16.38 21.71
CA LEU A 406 -43.15 16.98 21.86
C LEU A 406 -42.63 16.84 23.29
N LEU A 407 -43.45 17.15 24.30
CA LEU A 407 -43.03 17.08 25.70
C LEU A 407 -42.69 15.64 26.13
N ASP A 408 -43.45 14.64 25.65
CA ASP A 408 -43.19 13.22 25.89
C ASP A 408 -41.85 12.79 25.26
N LYS A 409 -41.56 13.26 24.04
CA LYS A 409 -40.26 13.02 23.40
C LYS A 409 -39.10 13.61 24.21
N LEU A 410 -39.26 14.83 24.73
CA LEU A 410 -38.23 15.48 25.54
C LEU A 410 -38.00 14.79 26.88
N GLU A 411 -39.05 14.23 27.49
CA GLU A 411 -38.94 13.41 28.69
C GLU A 411 -38.20 12.10 28.41
N GLY A 412 -38.48 11.46 27.27
CA GLY A 412 -37.75 10.27 26.82
C GLY A 412 -36.27 10.53 26.56
N TRP A 413 -35.91 11.68 25.95
CA TRP A 413 -34.52 12.05 25.68
C TRP A 413 -33.75 12.54 26.91
N ASN A 414 -34.44 12.92 27.98
CA ASN A 414 -33.80 13.48 29.17
C ASN A 414 -34.57 13.10 30.43
N ALA A 415 -34.07 12.10 31.16
CA ALA A 415 -34.64 11.64 32.43
C ALA A 415 -34.77 12.74 33.51
N GLN A 416 -34.01 13.84 33.39
CA GLN A 416 -34.08 14.99 34.30
C GLN A 416 -35.01 16.12 33.81
N PHE A 417 -35.70 15.92 32.68
CA PHE A 417 -36.68 16.84 32.14
C PHE A 417 -37.86 16.96 33.10
N ARG A 418 -38.27 18.20 33.40
CA ARG A 418 -39.38 18.54 34.28
C ARG A 418 -40.06 19.78 33.71
N LEU A 419 -41.39 19.83 33.68
CA LEU A 419 -42.13 20.92 33.02
C LEU A 419 -41.85 22.27 33.67
N GLU A 420 -41.69 22.30 34.99
CA GLU A 420 -41.40 23.50 35.78
C GLU A 420 -40.08 24.14 35.36
N LYS A 421 -39.10 23.32 34.95
CA LYS A 421 -37.78 23.79 34.50
C LYS A 421 -37.87 24.59 33.19
N LEU A 422 -38.95 24.46 32.41
CA LEU A 422 -39.20 25.30 31.23
C LEU A 422 -39.49 26.77 31.62
N TYR A 423 -39.85 27.02 32.88
CA TYR A 423 -40.07 28.33 33.46
C TYR A 423 -38.90 28.77 34.35
N THR A 424 -38.31 27.88 35.15
CA THR A 424 -37.38 28.26 36.21
C THR A 424 -35.89 28.03 35.87
N ASN A 425 -35.57 27.13 34.93
CA ASN A 425 -34.18 26.74 34.60
C ASN A 425 -33.84 26.97 33.11
N LYS A 426 -34.22 28.13 32.58
CA LYS A 426 -34.02 28.47 31.16
C LYS A 426 -32.53 28.49 30.80
N ASP A 427 -31.72 29.09 31.66
CA ASP A 427 -30.26 29.22 31.45
C ASP A 427 -29.56 27.86 31.41
N GLY A 428 -29.99 26.91 32.24
CA GLY A 428 -29.48 25.54 32.21
C GLY A 428 -29.70 24.88 30.85
N TYR A 429 -30.90 25.00 30.27
CA TYR A 429 -31.19 24.43 28.95
C TYR A 429 -30.45 25.13 27.80
N TYR A 430 -30.28 26.45 27.83
CA TYR A 430 -29.46 27.15 26.84
C TYR A 430 -27.97 26.76 26.97
N ASN A 431 -27.47 26.57 28.18
CA ASN A 431 -26.09 26.12 28.42
C ASN A 431 -25.86 24.69 27.86
N LEU A 432 -26.87 23.81 27.95
CA LEU A 432 -26.77 22.48 27.32
C LEU A 432 -26.59 22.55 25.80
N VAL A 433 -27.15 23.55 25.13
CA VAL A 433 -26.93 23.78 23.69
C VAL A 433 -25.48 24.20 23.42
N SER A 434 -24.93 25.15 24.20
CA SER A 434 -23.51 25.54 24.08
C SER A 434 -22.58 24.35 24.32
N LYS A 435 -22.80 23.60 25.41
CA LYS A 435 -21.99 22.43 25.72
C LYS A 435 -22.06 21.34 24.64
N ALA A 436 -23.15 21.25 23.87
CA ALA A 436 -23.27 20.26 22.80
C ALA A 436 -22.44 20.62 21.56
N ILE A 437 -22.13 21.90 21.33
CA ILE A 437 -21.23 22.33 20.26
C ILE A 437 -19.76 22.33 20.72
N ASP A 438 -19.51 22.68 21.98
CA ASP A 438 -18.17 22.83 22.57
C ASP A 438 -17.51 21.49 22.97
N SER A 439 -18.30 20.45 23.28
CA SER A 439 -17.83 19.06 23.53
C SER A 439 -17.63 18.31 22.23
#